data_AF-A0A949YZ41-F1
#
_entry.id   AF-A0A949YZ41-F1
#
_cell.length_a   1.000
_cell.length_b   1.000
_cell.length_c   1.000
_cell.angle_alpha   90.00
_cell.angle_beta   90.00
_cell.angle_gamma   90.00
#
_symmetry.space_group_name_H-M   'P 1'
#
loop_
_entity.id
_entity.type
_entity.pdbx_description
1 polymer ?
#
loop_
_entity_poly.entity_id
_entity_poly.type
_entity_poly.pdbx_seq_one_letter_code
_entity_poly.pdbx_strand_id
1 'polypeptide(L)'
;MMAGGDNTNWWFRRVAPLLPLGVTLLAAGCAPQSSALSTARSEMRAGHYTTAHRELTELEEHPEKLSPDELREVKDDLCVTDFTIGRPTYSVREQQRVCTEAAAEPGSQSADVLARIDGAIEQADNDRVTAAIKAGDLAGAETAVEDYESLPGANQVQVASWSNQMWKLVEQKDQRPTRSHKAALGSAIATLKRQHADARKMNDAAFKRWVVQTASVDGRPMVSDPRLEHGRLKLDLIETDLSAAALNLDKFALINDVVVARCGCDGRTDVGVGSGDLPAYVVRLDPETRASEVLILLSGANLGPAQGVSLR
;
A
#
# COMPACT_ATOMS: atom_id res chain seq x y z
N MET A 1 9.24 -23.70 37.42
CA MET A 1 8.06 -24.43 37.94
C MET A 1 6.93 -24.19 36.95
N MET A 2 6.44 -25.30 36.35
CA MET A 2 5.10 -25.59 35.76
C MET A 2 4.27 -24.42 35.17
N ALA A 3 3.59 -24.49 34.03
CA ALA A 3 3.31 -25.45 32.95
C ALA A 3 2.72 -24.59 31.81
N GLY A 4 2.92 -24.83 30.51
CA GLY A 4 2.46 -25.98 29.74
C GLY A 4 1.06 -25.72 29.18
N GLY A 5 0.92 -25.59 27.85
CA GLY A 5 -0.39 -25.38 27.21
C GLY A 5 -0.35 -25.21 25.68
N ASP A 6 0.25 -26.16 24.97
CA ASP A 6 0.08 -26.36 23.52
C ASP A 6 -1.37 -26.77 23.21
N ASN A 7 -1.98 -26.14 22.20
CA ASN A 7 -3.31 -26.48 21.70
C ASN A 7 -3.24 -26.78 20.20
N THR A 8 -2.67 -27.94 19.88
CA THR A 8 -2.80 -28.62 18.57
C THR A 8 -3.63 -29.89 18.75
N ASN A 9 -4.43 -30.22 17.74
CA ASN A 9 -5.10 -31.51 17.50
C ASN A 9 -6.53 -31.69 18.04
N TRP A 10 -7.49 -31.17 17.27
CA TRP A 10 -8.80 -31.79 17.04
C TRP A 10 -8.91 -31.83 15.50
N TRP A 11 -9.05 -32.94 14.79
CA TRP A 11 -10.09 -33.95 14.83
C TRP A 11 -9.62 -35.22 14.10
N PHE A 12 -9.42 -36.34 14.80
CA PHE A 12 -9.53 -37.67 14.21
C PHE A 12 -9.87 -38.66 15.33
N ARG A 13 -10.92 -39.48 15.11
CA ARG A 13 -11.27 -40.80 15.70
C ARG A 13 -12.80 -40.97 15.49
N ARG A 14 -13.40 -42.09 15.09
CA ARG A 14 -12.99 -43.50 14.86
C ARG A 14 -14.19 -44.27 14.26
N VAL A 15 -13.90 -45.22 13.35
CA VAL A 15 -14.35 -46.65 13.29
C VAL A 15 -15.86 -46.91 13.06
N ALA A 16 -16.27 -47.70 12.05
CA ALA A 16 -16.35 -49.18 12.12
C ALA A 16 -16.60 -49.89 10.75
N PRO A 17 -16.43 -51.23 10.65
CA PRO A 17 -16.11 -51.99 9.42
C PRO A 17 -17.24 -52.89 8.84
N LEU A 18 -16.88 -53.62 7.76
CA LEU A 18 -17.41 -54.89 7.19
C LEU A 18 -18.40 -54.83 6.00
N LEU A 19 -17.95 -55.24 4.81
CA LEU A 19 -18.26 -56.53 4.13
C LEU A 19 -17.74 -56.53 2.67
N PRO A 20 -17.15 -57.63 2.16
CA PRO A 20 -16.68 -57.74 0.79
C PRO A 20 -17.74 -58.40 -0.12
N LEU A 21 -18.03 -57.80 -1.27
CA LEU A 21 -18.75 -58.45 -2.36
C LEU A 21 -17.91 -58.28 -3.63
N GLY A 22 -17.31 -59.40 -4.04
CA GLY A 22 -16.51 -59.49 -5.25
C GLY A 22 -17.38 -59.29 -6.48
N VAL A 23 -16.97 -58.34 -7.31
CA VAL A 23 -17.33 -58.27 -8.73
C VAL A 23 -16.00 -58.23 -9.49
N THR A 24 -15.57 -59.39 -9.99
CA THR A 24 -14.53 -59.49 -11.01
C THR A 24 -15.09 -58.98 -12.32
N LEU A 25 -14.92 -57.69 -12.58
CA LEU A 25 -15.11 -57.07 -13.88
C LEU A 25 -13.79 -57.17 -14.66
N LEU A 26 -13.89 -57.77 -15.85
CA LEU A 26 -12.84 -57.95 -16.84
C LEU A 26 -12.13 -56.61 -17.12
N ALA A 27 -10.91 -56.46 -16.59
CA ALA A 27 -10.02 -55.37 -16.96
C ALA A 27 -9.46 -55.62 -18.36
N ALA A 28 -10.14 -55.09 -19.37
CA ALA A 28 -9.45 -54.69 -20.59
C ALA A 28 -8.43 -53.61 -20.19
N GLY A 29 -7.14 -53.88 -20.40
CA GLY A 29 -6.05 -53.04 -19.95
C GLY A 29 -6.06 -51.66 -20.60
N CYS A 30 -6.66 -50.69 -19.94
CA CYS A 30 -6.08 -49.35 -19.87
C CYS A 30 -4.97 -49.42 -18.83
N ALA A 31 -3.77 -49.84 -19.24
CA ALA A 31 -2.60 -49.50 -18.45
C ALA A 31 -2.60 -47.96 -18.34
N PRO A 32 -2.60 -47.38 -17.13
CA PRO A 32 -2.45 -45.94 -17.02
C PRO A 32 -1.11 -45.63 -17.69
N GLN A 33 -1.13 -44.85 -18.78
CA GLN A 33 0.07 -44.19 -19.23
C GLN A 33 0.58 -43.46 -17.99
N SER A 34 1.75 -43.88 -17.51
CA SER A 34 2.40 -43.28 -16.36
C SER A 34 2.65 -41.82 -16.75
N SER A 35 1.78 -40.92 -16.29
CA SER A 35 1.93 -39.50 -16.56
C SER A 35 3.27 -39.04 -15.99
N ALA A 36 3.89 -38.06 -16.64
CA ALA A 36 5.16 -37.50 -16.18
C ALA A 36 5.07 -37.01 -14.71
N LEU A 37 3.87 -36.62 -14.29
CA LEU A 37 3.49 -36.14 -12.95
C LEU A 37 3.35 -37.24 -11.88
N SER A 38 3.40 -38.52 -12.24
CA SER A 38 3.03 -39.61 -11.33
C SER A 38 3.90 -39.69 -10.07
N THR A 39 5.21 -39.48 -10.20
CA THR A 39 6.15 -39.45 -9.07
C THR A 39 5.90 -38.25 -8.17
N ALA A 40 5.85 -37.04 -8.73
CA ALA A 40 5.62 -35.81 -7.98
C ALA A 40 4.31 -35.88 -7.17
N ARG A 41 3.23 -36.39 -7.77
CA ARG A 41 1.95 -36.57 -7.08
C ARG A 41 1.98 -37.63 -6.00
N SER A 42 2.78 -38.68 -6.16
CA SER A 42 3.00 -39.66 -5.10
C SER A 42 3.68 -38.99 -3.90
N GLU A 43 4.72 -38.18 -4.13
CA GLU A 43 5.42 -37.44 -3.09
C GLU A 43 4.51 -36.39 -2.41
N MET A 44 3.69 -35.66 -3.17
CA MET A 44 2.70 -34.73 -2.59
C MET A 44 1.69 -35.44 -1.69
N ARG A 45 1.18 -36.61 -2.11
CA ARG A 45 0.26 -37.42 -1.27
C ARG A 45 0.95 -37.98 -0.03
N ALA A 46 2.25 -38.25 -0.11
CA ALA A 46 3.07 -38.65 1.04
C ALA A 46 3.45 -37.47 1.95
N GLY A 47 3.16 -36.22 1.56
CA GLY A 47 3.51 -35.01 2.30
C GLY A 47 4.94 -34.53 2.09
N HIS A 48 5.67 -35.10 1.13
CA HIS A 48 7.05 -34.74 0.81
C HIS A 48 7.12 -33.60 -0.22
N TYR A 49 6.58 -32.43 0.15
CA TYR A 49 6.39 -31.31 -0.78
C TYR A 49 7.68 -30.76 -1.38
N THR A 50 8.80 -30.76 -0.65
CA THR A 50 10.10 -30.32 -1.20
C THR A 50 10.63 -31.26 -2.28
N THR A 51 10.43 -32.58 -2.12
CA THR A 51 10.80 -33.56 -3.13
C THR A 51 9.92 -33.41 -4.37
N ALA A 52 8.61 -33.31 -4.16
CA ALA A 52 7.64 -33.09 -5.23
C ALA A 52 7.93 -31.81 -6.01
N HIS A 53 8.20 -30.70 -5.32
CA HIS A 53 8.52 -29.42 -5.95
C HIS A 53 9.71 -29.55 -6.89
N ARG A 54 10.82 -30.14 -6.42
CA ARG A 54 12.01 -30.36 -7.24
C ARG A 54 11.71 -31.18 -8.50
N GLU A 55 10.90 -32.22 -8.39
CA GLU A 55 10.48 -33.03 -9.55
C GLU A 55 9.61 -32.23 -10.52
N LEU A 56 8.70 -31.38 -10.01
CA LEU A 56 7.86 -30.51 -10.82
C LEU A 56 8.67 -29.43 -11.55
N THR A 57 9.65 -28.82 -10.89
CA THR A 57 10.57 -27.85 -11.51
C THR A 57 11.37 -28.51 -12.64
N GLU A 58 11.86 -29.74 -12.43
CA GLU A 58 12.57 -30.48 -13.49
C GLU A 58 11.67 -30.79 -14.69
N LEU A 59 10.37 -31.04 -14.47
CA LEU A 59 9.39 -31.21 -15.54
C LEU A 59 9.09 -29.88 -16.25
N GLU A 60 8.98 -28.77 -15.51
CA GLU A 60 8.74 -27.44 -16.06
C GLU A 60 9.89 -26.95 -16.96
N GLU A 61 11.14 -27.32 -16.65
CA GLU A 61 12.31 -27.05 -17.49
C GLU A 61 12.30 -27.78 -18.84
N HIS A 62 11.42 -28.78 -19.00
CA HIS A 62 11.27 -29.61 -20.20
C HIS A 62 9.82 -29.62 -20.74
N PRO A 63 9.23 -28.46 -21.07
CA PRO A 63 7.83 -28.36 -21.46
C PRO A 63 7.52 -29.12 -22.76
N GLU A 64 8.52 -29.37 -23.60
CA GLU A 64 8.39 -30.15 -24.84
C GLU A 64 8.02 -31.63 -24.60
N LYS A 65 8.22 -32.12 -23.37
CA LYS A 65 7.89 -33.50 -22.96
C LYS A 65 6.50 -33.62 -22.35
N LEU A 66 5.81 -32.49 -22.16
CA LEU A 66 4.52 -32.41 -21.50
C LEU A 66 3.43 -32.11 -22.54
N SER A 67 2.29 -32.77 -22.40
CA SER A 67 1.07 -32.29 -23.07
C SER A 67 0.64 -30.94 -22.48
N PRO A 68 -0.19 -30.13 -23.18
CA PRO A 68 -0.70 -28.88 -22.63
C PRO A 68 -1.45 -29.04 -21.29
N ASP A 69 -2.17 -30.15 -21.14
CA ASP A 69 -2.87 -30.48 -19.88
C ASP A 69 -1.88 -30.82 -18.76
N GLU A 70 -0.83 -31.59 -19.04
CA GLU A 70 0.22 -31.89 -18.07
C GLU A 70 1.02 -30.64 -17.68
N LEU A 71 1.30 -29.74 -18.63
CA LEU A 71 1.98 -28.48 -18.33
C LEU A 71 1.16 -27.58 -17.41
N ARG A 72 -0.15 -27.46 -17.67
CA ARG A 72 -1.08 -26.76 -16.76
C ARG A 72 -1.06 -27.40 -15.37
N GLU A 73 -1.14 -28.73 -15.31
CA GLU A 73 -1.11 -29.48 -14.06
C GLU A 73 0.22 -29.32 -13.30
N VAL A 74 1.37 -29.25 -14.01
CA VAL A 74 2.67 -28.93 -13.39
C VAL A 74 2.64 -27.55 -12.73
N LYS A 75 2.12 -26.52 -13.41
CA LYS A 75 2.00 -25.17 -12.84
C LYS A 75 1.09 -25.14 -11.61
N ASP A 76 -0.04 -25.85 -11.66
CA ASP A 76 -0.95 -25.97 -10.53
C ASP A 76 -0.28 -26.66 -9.33
N ASP A 77 0.39 -27.79 -9.56
CA ASP A 77 1.07 -28.54 -8.51
C ASP A 77 2.27 -27.73 -7.96
N LEU A 78 2.98 -26.94 -8.78
CA LEU A 78 4.02 -25.99 -8.34
C LEU A 78 3.45 -24.93 -7.39
N CYS A 79 2.36 -24.26 -7.76
CA CYS A 79 1.66 -23.31 -6.88
C CYS A 79 1.32 -23.93 -5.52
N VAL A 80 0.77 -25.16 -5.51
CA VAL A 80 0.45 -25.88 -4.27
C VAL A 80 1.69 -26.17 -3.44
N THR A 81 2.78 -26.64 -4.07
CA THR A 81 4.03 -26.95 -3.35
C THR A 81 4.69 -25.70 -2.78
N ASP A 82 4.75 -24.59 -3.51
CA ASP A 82 5.29 -23.31 -3.04
C ASP A 82 4.54 -22.80 -1.83
N PHE A 83 3.21 -22.83 -1.91
CA PHE A 83 2.35 -22.45 -0.80
C PHE A 83 2.53 -23.35 0.42
N THR A 84 2.64 -24.67 0.21
CA THR A 84 2.69 -25.64 1.30
C THR A 84 4.06 -25.68 1.98
N ILE A 85 5.15 -25.55 1.23
CA ILE A 85 6.50 -25.40 1.78
C ILE A 85 6.61 -24.05 2.50
N GLY A 86 6.11 -22.99 1.87
CA GLY A 86 5.98 -21.68 2.46
C GLY A 86 7.32 -21.05 2.87
N ARG A 87 7.24 -20.12 3.83
CA ARG A 87 8.39 -19.37 4.35
C ARG A 87 9.27 -20.23 5.29
N PRO A 88 10.58 -19.98 5.36
CA PRO A 88 11.34 -18.94 4.65
C PRO A 88 11.75 -19.35 3.22
N THR A 89 11.53 -20.60 2.83
CA THR A 89 12.00 -21.16 1.55
C THR A 89 11.43 -20.39 0.36
N TYR A 90 10.14 -20.10 0.36
CA TYR A 90 9.47 -19.27 -0.65
C TYR A 90 8.88 -18.03 0.00
N SER A 91 9.22 -16.86 -0.54
CA SER A 91 8.60 -15.60 -0.12
C SER A 91 7.13 -15.57 -0.53
N VAL A 92 6.29 -14.79 0.16
CA VAL A 92 4.85 -14.71 -0.17
C VAL A 92 4.63 -14.12 -1.57
N ARG A 93 5.47 -13.15 -1.99
CA ARG A 93 5.45 -12.61 -3.36
C ARG A 93 5.78 -13.68 -4.41
N GLU A 94 6.75 -14.55 -4.12
CA GLU A 94 7.10 -15.64 -5.05
C GLU A 94 5.96 -16.64 -5.18
N GLN A 95 5.35 -17.03 -4.04
CA GLN A 95 4.17 -17.89 -4.04
C GLN A 95 3.02 -17.26 -4.86
N GLN A 96 2.78 -15.95 -4.70
CA GLN A 96 1.76 -15.23 -5.46
C GLN A 96 2.04 -15.22 -6.96
N ARG A 97 3.30 -14.97 -7.35
CA ARG A 97 3.73 -14.95 -8.75
C ARG A 97 3.44 -16.31 -9.41
N VAL A 98 3.94 -17.40 -8.82
CA VAL A 98 3.76 -18.76 -9.35
C VAL A 98 2.27 -19.13 -9.42
N CYS A 99 1.50 -18.83 -8.37
CA CYS A 99 0.07 -19.12 -8.36
C CYS A 99 -0.76 -18.25 -9.31
N THR A 100 -0.36 -17.01 -9.58
CA THR A 100 -1.00 -16.14 -10.57
C THR A 100 -0.78 -16.67 -11.98
N GLU A 101 0.45 -17.09 -12.29
CA GLU A 101 0.80 -17.70 -13.58
C GLU A 101 0.04 -19.02 -13.80
N ALA A 102 -0.11 -19.84 -12.76
CA ALA A 102 -0.93 -21.05 -12.82
C ALA A 102 -2.42 -20.74 -13.01
N ALA A 103 -2.98 -19.83 -12.20
CA ALA A 103 -4.40 -19.46 -12.25
C ALA A 103 -4.84 -18.79 -13.57
N ALA A 104 -3.90 -18.22 -14.34
CA ALA A 104 -4.16 -17.66 -15.65
C ALA A 104 -4.44 -18.72 -16.73
N GLU A 105 -4.08 -19.99 -16.49
CA GLU A 105 -4.32 -21.09 -17.42
C GLU A 105 -5.79 -21.55 -17.40
N PRO A 106 -6.45 -21.70 -18.57
CA PRO A 106 -7.81 -22.22 -18.64
C PRO A 106 -7.94 -23.60 -17.98
N GLY A 107 -8.83 -23.71 -16.98
CA GLY A 107 -9.08 -24.94 -16.23
C GLY A 107 -8.14 -25.18 -15.05
N SER A 108 -7.31 -24.20 -14.68
CA SER A 108 -6.47 -24.24 -13.48
C SER A 108 -7.28 -24.37 -12.19
N GLN A 109 -6.72 -25.07 -11.20
CA GLN A 109 -7.27 -25.20 -9.84
C GLN A 109 -6.58 -24.28 -8.82
N SER A 110 -5.62 -23.46 -9.26
CA SER A 110 -4.78 -22.64 -8.37
C SER A 110 -5.47 -21.41 -7.78
N ALA A 111 -6.69 -21.07 -8.24
CA ALA A 111 -7.42 -19.88 -7.81
C ALA A 111 -7.68 -19.84 -6.29
N ASP A 112 -8.03 -20.98 -5.67
CA ASP A 112 -8.28 -21.05 -4.23
C ASP A 112 -6.99 -20.86 -3.39
N VAL A 113 -5.86 -21.35 -3.91
CA VAL A 113 -4.54 -21.17 -3.26
C VAL A 113 -4.09 -19.72 -3.40
N LEU A 114 -4.24 -19.15 -4.59
CA LEU A 114 -3.97 -17.74 -4.86
C LEU A 114 -4.76 -16.82 -3.92
N ALA A 115 -6.07 -17.04 -3.77
CA ALA A 115 -6.90 -16.23 -2.86
C ALA A 115 -6.42 -16.28 -1.40
N ARG A 116 -5.87 -17.42 -0.94
CA ARG A 116 -5.29 -17.54 0.41
C ARG A 116 -3.96 -16.81 0.53
N ILE A 117 -3.14 -16.83 -0.53
CA ILE A 117 -1.88 -16.09 -0.59
C ILE A 117 -2.18 -14.59 -0.58
N ASP A 118 -3.11 -14.14 -1.41
CA ASP A 118 -3.53 -12.73 -1.48
C ASP A 118 -4.01 -12.24 -0.11
N GLY A 119 -4.87 -13.00 0.57
CA GLY A 119 -5.31 -12.66 1.94
C GLY A 119 -4.16 -12.60 2.97
N ALA A 120 -3.12 -13.44 2.82
CA ALA A 120 -1.95 -13.40 3.69
C ALA A 120 -1.03 -12.20 3.38
N ILE A 121 -0.93 -11.79 2.12
CA ILE A 121 -0.22 -10.57 1.69
C ILE A 121 -0.92 -9.35 2.25
N GLU A 122 -2.23 -9.22 2.03
CA GLU A 122 -3.04 -8.11 2.54
C GLU A 122 -2.88 -7.96 4.07
N GLN A 123 -2.94 -9.08 4.81
CA GLN A 123 -2.74 -9.05 6.25
C GLN A 123 -1.32 -8.61 6.63
N ALA A 124 -0.29 -9.14 5.96
CA ALA A 124 1.10 -8.81 6.26
C ALA A 124 1.42 -7.33 5.97
N ASP A 125 0.90 -6.79 4.85
CA ASP A 125 1.10 -5.39 4.49
C ASP A 125 0.31 -4.47 5.40
N ASN A 126 -0.92 -4.85 5.80
CA ASN A 126 -1.66 -4.12 6.82
C ASN A 126 -0.92 -4.09 8.17
N ASP A 127 -0.32 -5.20 8.58
CA ASP A 127 0.47 -5.25 9.82
C ASP A 127 1.71 -4.37 9.74
N ARG A 128 2.39 -4.31 8.58
CA ARG A 128 3.54 -3.43 8.34
C ARG A 128 3.17 -1.95 8.41
N VAL A 129 2.16 -1.53 7.65
CA VAL A 129 1.69 -0.13 7.65
C VAL A 129 1.23 0.27 9.05
N THR A 130 0.43 -0.58 9.71
CA THR A 130 -0.04 -0.34 11.08
C THR A 130 1.11 -0.23 12.08
N ALA A 131 2.14 -1.06 11.96
CA ALA A 131 3.31 -1.00 12.84
C ALA A 131 4.10 0.31 12.65
N ALA A 132 4.33 0.75 11.41
CA ALA A 132 5.00 2.01 11.10
C ALA A 132 4.21 3.23 11.63
N ILE A 133 2.89 3.25 11.41
CA ILE A 133 1.98 4.27 11.94
C ILE A 133 2.06 4.31 13.48
N LYS A 134 1.99 3.16 14.16
CA LYS A 134 2.11 3.09 15.63
C LYS A 134 3.47 3.57 16.14
N ALA A 135 4.54 3.33 15.38
CA ALA A 135 5.88 3.82 15.70
C ALA A 135 6.04 5.34 15.44
N GLY A 136 5.06 5.99 14.77
CA GLY A 136 5.15 7.38 14.34
C GLY A 136 6.13 7.58 13.17
N ASP A 137 6.50 6.50 12.49
CA ASP A 137 7.39 6.47 11.33
C ASP A 137 6.57 6.67 10.04
N LEU A 138 6.44 7.93 9.63
CA LEU A 138 5.66 8.29 8.43
C LEU A 138 6.32 7.79 7.15
N ALA A 139 7.66 7.87 7.05
CA ALA A 139 8.39 7.41 5.88
C ALA A 139 8.28 5.88 5.73
N GLY A 140 8.43 5.14 6.84
CA GLY A 140 8.23 3.68 6.83
C GLY A 140 6.78 3.28 6.51
N ALA A 141 5.79 4.08 6.92
CA ALA A 141 4.39 3.84 6.59
C ALA A 141 4.12 4.07 5.09
N GLU A 142 4.62 5.17 4.53
CA GLU A 142 4.49 5.50 3.10
C GLU A 142 5.11 4.42 2.22
N THR A 143 6.37 4.04 2.46
CA THR A 143 7.04 2.97 1.70
C THR A 143 6.26 1.66 1.76
N ALA A 144 5.68 1.32 2.91
CA ALA A 144 4.85 0.12 3.04
C ALA A 144 3.52 0.22 2.25
N VAL A 145 2.95 1.43 2.14
CA VAL A 145 1.76 1.66 1.30
C VAL A 145 2.11 1.59 -0.18
N GLU A 146 3.22 2.20 -0.62
CA GLU A 146 3.70 2.12 -2.00
C GLU A 146 3.98 0.67 -2.42
N ASP A 147 4.61 -0.11 -1.54
CA ASP A 147 4.84 -1.54 -1.72
C ASP A 147 3.52 -2.30 -1.93
N TYR A 148 2.47 -1.95 -1.18
CA TYR A 148 1.14 -2.55 -1.32
C TYR A 148 0.44 -2.10 -2.61
N GLU A 149 0.51 -0.81 -2.97
CA GLU A 149 -0.09 -0.28 -4.21
C GLU A 149 0.57 -0.84 -5.47
N SER A 150 1.81 -1.31 -5.40
CA SER A 150 2.47 -2.02 -6.49
C SER A 150 1.85 -3.38 -6.83
N LEU A 151 0.99 -3.93 -5.96
CA LEU A 151 0.33 -5.21 -6.16
C LEU A 151 -0.86 -5.09 -7.13
N PRO A 152 -1.02 -6.01 -8.09
CA PRO A 152 -2.22 -6.07 -8.92
C PRO A 152 -3.48 -6.21 -8.07
N GLY A 153 -4.45 -5.31 -8.27
CA GLY A 153 -5.73 -5.36 -7.54
C GLY A 153 -5.68 -4.78 -6.13
N ALA A 154 -4.60 -4.07 -5.74
CA ALA A 154 -4.48 -3.40 -4.45
C ALA A 154 -5.74 -2.60 -4.07
N ASN A 155 -6.23 -2.81 -2.84
CA ASN A 155 -7.47 -2.22 -2.37
C ASN A 155 -7.29 -0.73 -2.05
N GLN A 156 -7.74 0.13 -2.96
CA GLN A 156 -7.65 1.59 -2.85
C GLN A 156 -8.44 2.16 -1.65
N VAL A 157 -9.48 1.48 -1.16
CA VAL A 157 -10.19 1.88 0.06
C VAL A 157 -9.30 1.69 1.29
N GLN A 158 -8.49 0.63 1.31
CA GLN A 158 -7.54 0.36 2.38
C GLN A 158 -6.40 1.39 2.37
N VAL A 159 -5.86 1.72 1.20
CA VAL A 159 -4.85 2.78 1.02
C VAL A 159 -5.35 4.11 1.58
N ALA A 160 -6.57 4.53 1.20
CA ALA A 160 -7.18 5.75 1.72
C ALA A 160 -7.36 5.71 3.25
N SER A 161 -7.69 4.54 3.82
CA SER A 161 -7.77 4.37 5.29
C SER A 161 -6.42 4.59 5.97
N TRP A 162 -5.34 4.04 5.43
CA TRP A 162 -3.98 4.25 5.97
C TRP A 162 -3.52 5.69 5.81
N SER A 163 -3.76 6.32 4.65
CA SER A 163 -3.48 7.73 4.43
C SER A 163 -4.15 8.62 5.49
N ASN A 164 -5.43 8.39 5.78
CA ASN A 164 -6.15 9.11 6.84
C ASN A 164 -5.51 8.92 8.23
N GLN A 165 -4.95 7.75 8.52
CA GLN A 165 -4.23 7.50 9.77
C GLN A 165 -2.88 8.22 9.81
N MET A 166 -2.16 8.27 8.68
CA MET A 166 -0.92 9.03 8.53
C MET A 166 -1.17 10.53 8.73
N TRP A 167 -2.22 11.09 8.11
CA TRP A 167 -2.62 12.49 8.33
C TRP A 167 -2.92 12.80 9.81
N LYS A 168 -3.57 11.89 10.54
CA LYS A 168 -3.78 12.04 11.99
C LYS A 168 -2.48 12.11 12.78
N LEU A 169 -1.45 11.34 12.40
CA LEU A 169 -0.13 11.42 13.04
C LEU A 169 0.53 12.77 12.79
N VAL A 170 0.44 13.28 11.56
CA VAL A 170 0.95 14.60 11.18
C VAL A 170 0.27 15.68 12.03
N GLU A 171 -1.06 15.63 12.19
CA GLU A 171 -1.80 16.55 13.06
C GLU A 171 -1.37 16.49 14.53
N GLN A 172 -1.17 15.28 15.08
CA GLN A 172 -0.73 15.13 16.47
C GLN A 172 0.66 15.74 16.72
N LYS A 173 1.56 15.63 15.75
CA LYS A 173 2.90 16.24 15.83
C LYS A 173 2.86 17.78 15.74
N ASP A 174 1.82 18.34 15.12
CA ASP A 174 1.66 19.78 14.90
C ASP A 174 1.01 20.53 16.08
N GLN A 175 0.37 19.83 17.02
CA GLN A 175 -0.36 20.48 18.13
C GLN A 175 0.56 21.02 19.24
N ARG A 176 0.98 22.29 19.17
CA ARG A 176 1.35 23.09 20.37
C ARG A 176 1.15 24.60 20.23
N PRO A 177 0.04 25.18 20.73
CA PRO A 177 0.05 26.59 21.10
C PRO A 177 0.18 26.78 22.61
N THR A 178 1.27 27.41 23.03
CA THR A 178 1.37 28.08 24.34
C THR A 178 0.60 29.41 24.30
N ARG A 179 0.27 30.03 25.45
CA ARG A 179 -0.42 31.35 25.46
C ARG A 179 0.32 32.45 24.68
N SER A 180 1.66 32.44 24.70
CA SER A 180 2.50 33.38 23.95
C SER A 180 2.33 33.21 22.43
N HIS A 181 2.24 31.97 21.97
CA HIS A 181 2.03 31.63 20.57
C HIS A 181 0.72 32.21 20.02
N LYS A 182 -0.35 32.25 20.83
CA LYS A 182 -1.67 32.74 20.38
C LYS A 182 -1.67 34.24 20.04
N ALA A 183 -0.96 35.05 20.84
CA ALA A 183 -0.88 36.49 20.60
C ALA A 183 -0.04 36.81 19.34
N ALA A 184 1.10 36.12 19.18
CA ALA A 184 1.95 36.26 18.00
C ALA A 184 1.19 35.85 16.71
N LEU A 185 0.44 34.74 16.78
CA LEU A 185 -0.40 34.26 15.68
C LEU A 185 -1.46 35.29 15.25
N GLY A 186 -2.15 35.93 16.21
CA GLY A 186 -3.11 36.99 15.89
C GLY A 186 -2.49 38.18 15.15
N SER A 187 -1.25 38.55 15.50
CA SER A 187 -0.50 39.62 14.82
C SER A 187 -0.09 39.23 13.40
N ALA A 188 0.38 37.99 13.20
CA ALA A 188 0.72 37.46 11.89
C ALA A 188 -0.51 37.43 10.97
N ILE A 189 -1.64 36.89 11.45
CA ILE A 189 -2.92 36.86 10.70
C ILE A 189 -3.34 38.29 10.30
N ALA A 190 -3.27 39.26 11.22
CA ALA A 190 -3.62 40.66 10.92
C ALA A 190 -2.69 41.30 9.87
N THR A 191 -1.44 40.86 9.80
CA THR A 191 -0.48 41.32 8.79
C THR A 191 -0.81 40.74 7.42
N LEU A 192 -1.01 39.43 7.32
CA LEU A 192 -1.38 38.75 6.08
C LEU A 192 -2.73 39.24 5.54
N LYS A 193 -3.71 39.50 6.42
CA LYS A 193 -4.99 40.12 6.03
C LYS A 193 -4.84 41.49 5.35
N ARG A 194 -3.84 42.28 5.73
CA ARG A 194 -3.57 43.58 5.12
C ARG A 194 -2.82 43.43 3.80
N GLN A 195 -1.83 42.53 3.75
CA GLN A 195 -1.03 42.27 2.55
C GLN A 195 -1.86 41.64 1.42
N HIS A 196 -2.78 40.74 1.76
CA HIS A 196 -3.64 40.03 0.81
C HIS A 196 -5.11 40.44 0.94
N ALA A 197 -5.37 41.75 1.00
CA ALA A 197 -6.73 42.29 1.20
C ALA A 197 -7.73 41.83 0.13
N ASP A 198 -7.26 41.59 -1.10
CA ASP A 198 -8.10 41.14 -2.22
C ASP A 198 -8.54 39.67 -2.11
N ALA A 199 -7.83 38.85 -1.33
CA ALA A 199 -8.19 37.44 -1.12
C ALA A 199 -9.61 37.27 -0.55
N ARG A 200 -10.06 38.24 0.26
CA ARG A 200 -11.40 38.27 0.87
C ARG A 200 -12.51 38.61 -0.11
N LYS A 201 -12.16 39.26 -1.23
CA LYS A 201 -13.11 39.66 -2.27
C LYS A 201 -13.35 38.53 -3.28
N MET A 202 -12.46 37.54 -3.33
CA MET A 202 -12.63 36.38 -4.20
C MET A 202 -13.84 35.57 -3.73
N ASN A 203 -14.69 35.11 -4.65
CA ASN A 203 -15.60 34.01 -4.34
C ASN A 203 -14.84 32.67 -4.39
N ASP A 204 -15.48 31.58 -3.97
CA ASP A 204 -14.80 30.28 -3.87
C ASP A 204 -14.29 29.77 -5.22
N ALA A 205 -15.05 29.98 -6.30
CA ALA A 205 -14.62 29.60 -7.65
C ALA A 205 -13.40 30.41 -8.13
N ALA A 206 -13.37 31.72 -7.87
CA ALA A 206 -12.23 32.57 -8.18
C ALA A 206 -11.01 32.18 -7.34
N PHE A 207 -11.21 31.87 -6.06
CA PHE A 207 -10.15 31.42 -5.18
C PHE A 207 -9.56 30.08 -5.63
N LYS A 208 -10.39 29.07 -5.93
CA LYS A 208 -9.93 27.78 -6.45
C LYS A 208 -9.12 27.93 -7.74
N ARG A 209 -9.59 28.75 -8.69
CA ARG A 209 -8.84 29.05 -9.93
C ARG A 209 -7.51 29.73 -9.64
N TRP A 210 -7.48 30.69 -8.71
CA TRP A 210 -6.26 31.38 -8.30
C TRP A 210 -5.26 30.41 -7.68
N VAL A 211 -5.70 29.48 -6.83
CA VAL A 211 -4.85 28.43 -6.22
C VAL A 211 -4.20 27.58 -7.31
N VAL A 212 -5.01 27.04 -8.23
CA VAL A 212 -4.49 26.18 -9.33
C VAL A 212 -3.49 26.95 -10.21
N GLN A 213 -3.78 28.21 -10.56
CA GLN A 213 -2.88 29.05 -11.35
C GLN A 213 -1.59 29.39 -10.61
N THR A 214 -1.66 29.64 -9.30
CA THR A 214 -0.49 29.96 -8.48
C THR A 214 0.41 28.74 -8.34
N ALA A 215 -0.20 27.56 -8.19
CA ALA A 215 0.46 26.25 -8.17
C ALA A 215 0.82 25.72 -9.56
N SER A 216 0.91 26.58 -10.59
CA SER A 216 1.40 26.19 -11.92
C SER A 216 2.88 26.53 -12.13
N VAL A 217 3.56 25.69 -12.90
CA VAL A 217 4.90 25.90 -13.48
C VAL A 217 4.78 25.77 -15.00
N ASP A 218 5.33 26.74 -15.75
CA ASP A 218 5.23 26.79 -17.22
C ASP A 218 3.79 26.63 -17.76
N GLY A 219 2.82 27.19 -17.02
CA GLY A 219 1.40 27.12 -17.37
C GLY A 219 0.71 25.77 -17.07
N ARG A 220 1.43 24.80 -16.52
CA ARG A 220 0.90 23.49 -16.11
C ARG A 220 0.67 23.46 -14.60
N PRO A 221 -0.54 23.16 -14.12
CA PRO A 221 -0.81 23.05 -12.68
C PRO A 221 -0.11 21.83 -12.10
N MET A 222 0.52 21.97 -10.94
CA MET A 222 1.13 20.86 -10.19
C MET A 222 0.13 20.20 -9.23
N VAL A 223 -0.99 20.87 -8.94
CA VAL A 223 -2.04 20.40 -8.04
C VAL A 223 -3.39 20.34 -8.73
N SER A 224 -4.25 19.50 -8.20
CA SER A 224 -5.64 19.35 -8.62
C SER A 224 -6.59 19.49 -7.41
N ASP A 225 -7.88 19.67 -7.73
CA ASP A 225 -9.01 19.73 -6.79
C ASP A 225 -8.75 20.46 -5.44
N PRO A 226 -8.55 21.79 -5.44
CA PRO A 226 -8.43 22.52 -4.19
C PRO A 226 -9.75 22.49 -3.39
N ARG A 227 -9.67 21.96 -2.16
CA ARG A 227 -10.79 21.85 -1.22
C ARG A 227 -10.51 22.67 0.03
N LEU A 228 -11.29 23.73 0.28
CA LEU A 228 -11.16 24.56 1.47
C LEU A 228 -12.27 24.19 2.48
N GLU A 229 -11.89 23.62 3.61
CA GLU A 229 -12.80 23.15 4.65
C GLU A 229 -12.35 23.66 6.01
N HIS A 230 -13.21 24.36 6.74
CA HIS A 230 -12.92 24.82 8.12
C HIS A 230 -11.61 25.62 8.27
N GLY A 231 -11.19 26.37 7.24
CA GLY A 231 -9.93 27.12 7.25
C GLY A 231 -8.68 26.31 6.89
N ARG A 232 -8.88 25.04 6.51
CA ARG A 232 -7.84 24.15 5.99
C ARG A 232 -8.02 23.95 4.50
N LEU A 233 -6.96 24.17 3.72
CA LEU A 233 -6.91 23.85 2.31
C LEU A 233 -6.32 22.46 2.13
N LYS A 234 -6.96 21.62 1.33
CA LYS A 234 -6.41 20.35 0.85
C LYS A 234 -6.07 20.48 -0.63
N LEU A 235 -4.88 20.01 -1.00
CA LEU A 235 -4.38 20.01 -2.37
C LEU A 235 -3.90 18.61 -2.73
N ASP A 236 -4.34 18.13 -3.88
CA ASP A 236 -3.94 16.82 -4.40
C ASP A 236 -2.82 17.07 -5.42
N LEU A 237 -1.58 16.73 -5.08
CA LEU A 237 -0.41 16.89 -5.94
C LEU A 237 -0.44 15.85 -7.06
N ILE A 238 -0.20 16.30 -8.28
CA ILE A 238 -0.02 15.41 -9.42
C ILE A 238 1.31 14.69 -9.23
N GLU A 239 1.27 13.36 -9.15
CA GLU A 239 2.43 12.52 -8.79
C GLU A 239 3.67 12.79 -9.66
N THR A 240 3.49 12.99 -10.97
CA THR A 240 4.58 13.31 -11.90
C THR A 240 5.25 14.67 -11.65
N ASP A 241 4.60 15.55 -10.89
CA ASP A 241 5.07 16.91 -10.61
C ASP A 241 5.67 17.07 -9.21
N LEU A 242 5.90 15.98 -8.46
CA LEU A 242 6.49 16.04 -7.12
C LEU A 242 7.83 16.79 -7.09
N SER A 243 8.70 16.55 -8.08
CA SER A 243 9.98 17.26 -8.20
C SER A 243 9.80 18.74 -8.52
N ALA A 244 8.83 19.09 -9.36
CA ALA A 244 8.52 20.48 -9.67
C ALA A 244 7.97 21.22 -8.43
N ALA A 245 7.12 20.56 -7.65
CA ALA A 245 6.59 21.08 -6.40
C ALA A 245 7.70 21.29 -5.35
N ALA A 246 8.62 20.34 -5.20
CA ALA A 246 9.76 20.46 -4.29
C ALA A 246 10.68 21.65 -4.62
N LEU A 247 10.77 22.04 -5.90
CA LEU A 247 11.53 23.21 -6.34
C LEU A 247 10.76 24.53 -6.22
N ASN A 248 9.46 24.50 -5.94
CA ASN A 248 8.58 25.67 -5.89
C ASN A 248 7.74 25.71 -4.59
N LEU A 249 8.33 25.32 -3.45
CA LEU A 249 7.67 25.30 -2.14
C LEU A 249 7.16 26.69 -1.71
N ASP A 250 7.80 27.76 -2.19
CA ASP A 250 7.38 29.15 -1.98
C ASP A 250 5.96 29.43 -2.51
N LYS A 251 5.55 28.77 -3.61
CA LYS A 251 4.18 28.89 -4.13
C LYS A 251 3.15 28.35 -3.13
N PHE A 252 3.47 27.24 -2.45
CA PHE A 252 2.60 26.64 -1.45
C PHE A 252 2.51 27.48 -0.18
N ALA A 253 3.64 28.07 0.26
CA ALA A 253 3.65 29.07 1.32
C ALA A 253 2.75 30.28 0.99
N LEU A 254 2.89 30.85 -0.20
CA LEU A 254 2.04 31.95 -0.67
C LEU A 254 0.55 31.58 -0.70
N ILE A 255 0.22 30.37 -1.17
CA ILE A 255 -1.16 29.88 -1.16
C ILE A 255 -1.71 29.85 0.27
N ASN A 256 -0.95 29.34 1.25
CA ASN A 256 -1.39 29.28 2.64
C ASN A 256 -1.52 30.67 3.26
N ASP A 257 -0.63 31.61 2.95
CA ASP A 257 -0.73 33.02 3.40
C ASP A 257 -2.05 33.67 2.93
N VAL A 258 -2.45 33.39 1.69
CA VAL A 258 -3.73 33.86 1.13
C VAL A 258 -4.92 33.14 1.77
N VAL A 259 -4.81 31.85 2.09
CA VAL A 259 -5.81 31.12 2.90
C VAL A 259 -6.00 31.80 4.26
N VAL A 260 -4.92 32.06 4.99
CA VAL A 260 -4.92 32.77 6.28
C VAL A 260 -5.62 34.12 6.15
N ALA A 261 -5.26 34.92 5.14
CA ALA A 261 -5.85 36.24 4.93
C ALA A 261 -7.36 36.16 4.66
N ARG A 262 -7.79 35.16 3.88
CA ARG A 262 -9.19 34.89 3.53
C ARG A 262 -10.00 34.44 4.75
N CYS A 263 -9.61 33.37 5.42
CA CYS A 263 -10.35 32.82 6.56
C CYS A 263 -10.20 33.67 7.84
N GLY A 264 -9.08 34.37 8.01
CA GLY A 264 -8.72 35.02 9.28
C GLY A 264 -8.42 34.01 10.39
N CYS A 265 -8.00 32.80 10.02
CA CYS A 265 -7.67 31.67 10.87
C CYS A 265 -6.15 31.43 10.86
N ASP A 266 -5.69 30.46 11.66
CA ASP A 266 -4.28 30.04 11.71
C ASP A 266 -3.78 29.42 10.40
N GLY A 267 -4.72 28.91 9.57
CA GLY A 267 -4.53 28.57 8.16
C GLY A 267 -3.53 27.43 7.95
N ARG A 268 -4.04 26.34 7.38
CA ARG A 268 -3.25 25.15 7.13
C ARG A 268 -3.52 24.63 5.73
N THR A 269 -2.47 24.25 5.02
CA THR A 269 -2.58 23.58 3.72
C THR A 269 -1.97 22.19 3.83
N ASP A 270 -2.80 21.17 3.68
CA ASP A 270 -2.37 19.78 3.57
C ASP A 270 -2.20 19.45 2.09
N VAL A 271 -1.00 19.02 1.70
CA VAL A 271 -0.70 18.60 0.33
C VAL A 271 -0.41 17.11 0.35
N GLY A 272 -1.29 16.33 -0.28
CA GLY A 272 -1.09 14.90 -0.46
C GLY A 272 -0.72 14.53 -1.89
N VAL A 273 -0.29 13.30 -2.10
CA VAL A 273 0.18 12.77 -3.40
C VAL A 273 -0.41 11.38 -3.67
N GLY A 274 -0.56 11.06 -4.97
CA GLY A 274 -1.02 9.75 -5.43
C GLY A 274 -2.52 9.50 -5.22
N SER A 275 -2.98 8.32 -5.64
CA SER A 275 -4.37 7.85 -5.47
C SER A 275 -4.82 7.80 -4.01
N GLY A 276 -3.88 7.57 -3.11
CA GLY A 276 -4.11 7.49 -1.67
C GLY A 276 -4.17 8.84 -0.94
N ASP A 277 -3.88 9.97 -1.57
CA ASP A 277 -3.72 11.27 -0.91
C ASP A 277 -2.69 11.20 0.25
N LEU A 278 -1.56 10.50 0.02
CA LEU A 278 -0.54 10.27 1.03
C LEU A 278 0.15 11.59 1.43
N PRO A 279 0.48 11.83 2.71
CA PRO A 279 1.02 13.12 3.14
C PRO A 279 2.38 13.44 2.50
N ALA A 280 2.45 14.53 1.71
CA ALA A 280 3.71 15.00 1.12
C ALA A 280 4.23 16.27 1.81
N TYR A 281 3.36 17.28 1.95
CA TYR A 281 3.72 18.54 2.60
C TYR A 281 2.62 19.03 3.53
N VAL A 282 3.02 19.73 4.59
CA VAL A 282 2.12 20.58 5.37
C VAL A 282 2.63 22.00 5.31
N VAL A 283 1.74 22.93 4.99
CA VAL A 283 2.02 24.35 5.07
C VAL A 283 1.25 24.93 6.23
N ARG A 284 1.93 25.71 7.07
CA ARG A 284 1.33 26.38 8.23
C ARG A 284 1.89 27.77 8.42
N LEU A 285 1.13 28.63 9.10
CA LEU A 285 1.61 29.95 9.47
C LEU A 285 2.64 29.87 10.61
N ASP A 286 3.84 30.39 10.36
CA ASP A 286 4.82 30.64 11.42
C ASP A 286 4.60 32.06 12.00
N PRO A 287 4.20 32.19 13.27
CA PRO A 287 3.97 33.48 13.89
C PRO A 287 5.25 34.30 14.11
N GLU A 288 6.43 33.66 14.13
CA GLU A 288 7.72 34.34 14.32
C GLU A 288 8.13 35.10 13.06
N THR A 289 8.13 34.42 11.92
CA THR A 289 8.39 35.03 10.60
C THR A 289 7.21 35.80 10.04
N ARG A 290 5.99 35.57 10.56
CA ARG A 290 4.71 36.12 10.09
C ARG A 290 4.38 35.75 8.64
N ALA A 291 4.95 34.65 8.17
CA ALA A 291 4.73 34.07 6.86
C ALA A 291 4.51 32.56 7.02
N SER A 292 3.94 31.94 5.99
CA SER A 292 3.77 30.49 5.99
C SER A 292 5.07 29.76 5.72
N GLU A 293 5.31 28.69 6.46
CA GLU A 293 6.42 27.76 6.24
C GLU A 293 5.89 26.43 5.69
N VAL A 294 6.73 25.75 4.90
CA VAL A 294 6.43 24.41 4.39
C VAL A 294 7.23 23.37 5.18
N LEU A 295 6.51 22.44 5.80
CA LEU A 295 7.05 21.26 6.44
C LEU A 295 7.04 20.11 5.43
N ILE A 296 8.24 19.63 5.09
CA ILE A 296 8.40 18.42 4.28
C ILE A 296 8.20 17.22 5.18
N LEU A 297 7.18 16.43 4.89
CA LEU A 297 6.93 15.17 5.55
C LEU A 297 7.71 14.15 4.74
N LEU A 298 8.92 13.80 5.20
CA LEU A 298 9.90 12.98 4.46
C LEU A 298 9.21 11.83 3.69
N SER A 299 9.09 12.04 2.37
CA SER A 299 8.74 11.02 1.41
C SER A 299 10.00 10.22 1.09
N GLY A 300 9.94 8.90 1.25
CA GLY A 300 11.01 8.00 0.83
C GLY A 300 11.29 8.09 -0.68
N ALA A 301 10.34 8.61 -1.46
CA ALA A 301 10.49 8.88 -2.87
C ALA A 301 11.18 10.26 -3.12
N ASN A 302 12.46 10.20 -3.49
CA ASN A 302 13.18 11.19 -4.32
C ASN A 302 13.77 12.47 -3.71
N LEU A 303 13.76 12.68 -2.40
CA LEU A 303 14.69 13.65 -1.81
C LEU A 303 15.91 12.89 -1.31
N GLY A 304 17.01 12.95 -2.07
CA GLY A 304 18.33 12.47 -1.63
C GLY A 304 18.67 12.98 -0.22
N PRO A 305 19.64 12.37 0.47
CA PRO A 305 19.73 12.38 1.93
C PRO A 305 19.71 13.79 2.50
N ALA A 306 18.56 14.22 2.98
CA ALA A 306 18.39 15.44 3.75
C ALA A 306 17.78 15.06 5.10
N GLN A 307 18.68 14.85 6.05
CA GLN A 307 18.36 14.98 7.47
C GLN A 307 17.58 16.29 7.67
N GLY A 308 16.59 16.31 8.57
CA GLY A 308 15.73 17.46 8.81
C GLY A 308 16.45 18.80 8.74
N VAL A 309 16.24 19.53 7.65
CA VAL A 309 16.66 20.91 7.50
C VAL A 309 15.40 21.75 7.54
N SER A 310 15.20 22.44 8.67
CA SER A 310 14.43 23.68 8.68
C SER A 310 15.19 24.66 7.80
N LEU A 311 14.68 24.90 6.59
CA LEU A 311 15.17 25.97 5.73
C LEU A 311 14.61 27.27 6.31
N ARG A 312 15.51 28.08 6.86
CA ARG A 312 15.26 29.45 7.33
C ARG A 312 15.12 30.42 6.17
#